data_AF-A0A430L6Q6-F1
#
_entry.id   AF-A0A430L6Q6-F1
#
_cell.length_a   1.000
_cell.length_b   1.000
_cell.length_c   1.000
_cell.angle_alpha   90.00
_cell.angle_beta   90.00
_cell.angle_gamma   90.00
#
_symmetry.space_group_name_H-M   'P 1'
#
loop_
_entity.id
_entity.type
_entity.pdbx_description
1 polymer ?
#
loop_
_entity_poly.entity_id
_entity_poly.type
_entity_poly.pdbx_seq_one_letter_code
_entity_poly.pdbx_strand_id
1 'polypeptide(L)'
;MPQRSFLQRLQTVGILSLSALFIGGIVLVLVGINAVADIKKDGEIGYSRPAGQVRFSIGYDLSMQVWIAILGVAFGLLSFGFGETYIHFFDSWCSRQSQQATGLDYARYLNSQPRAPVRYGLRGFPYFLTLRYLLMIMGIFASIAYKFVIVSPDVFMYENLDKETVQFKKPRLSMEGGNADETLDNDLNPWISDFPRGAGINRAFLHQYETYLKPPQSIIMTGRASCSSSKSGYIFYPDDSGYLLTREMVMVAKMTEEEGDFFITQNTSGWQRIETSTEELFDPPQRAILEYKVVEPGNLQVQWARRNHSSDTFREPVVQRVTYKMHYAVAQVDRYVRGTDCSRLTSVESPNFRILSASNDSIMETLSKTSSLSKEYIEKSLDAEGILPYYSAWIEALVNSPDTSLVKSVSGIVRGVMSSYQSLRPRHWHIETGEEPFGSEDTTEMAKENPHAKYPFYVGWRAQKNTGCYVFAAAIFIILGLFAVLTAAFRLWLGPPTLTSWMGQHVYLAQTNAMNLSDKSAGLATGHQVADPGIGKLRLSTKGEQAETDAILQLNVLAS
;
A
#
# COMPACT_ATOMS: atom_id res chain seq x y z
N MET A 1 -34.47 26.74 44.74
CA MET A 1 -33.16 26.89 44.09
C MET A 1 -33.30 27.95 43.00
N PRO A 2 -32.66 29.13 43.08
CA PRO A 2 -32.63 30.02 41.93
C PRO A 2 -31.75 29.37 40.86
N GLN A 3 -32.32 29.11 39.68
CA GLN A 3 -31.58 28.63 38.51
C GLN A 3 -30.56 29.70 38.11
N ARG A 4 -29.29 29.54 38.54
CA ARG A 4 -28.18 30.21 37.84
C ARG A 4 -28.28 29.81 36.37
N SER A 5 -28.15 30.77 35.46
CA SER A 5 -28.22 30.48 34.03
C SER A 5 -27.18 29.41 33.68
N PHE A 6 -27.53 28.48 32.79
CA PHE A 6 -26.63 27.39 32.36
C PHE A 6 -25.24 27.91 31.97
N LEU A 7 -25.19 29.09 31.34
CA LEU A 7 -23.98 29.84 31.01
C LEU A 7 -23.10 30.20 32.23
N GLN A 8 -23.70 30.69 33.32
CA GLN A 8 -22.96 30.98 34.56
C GLN A 8 -22.41 29.70 35.21
N ARG A 9 -23.13 28.58 35.11
CA ARG A 9 -22.62 27.25 35.54
C ARG A 9 -21.44 26.79 34.68
N LEU A 10 -21.50 26.96 33.35
CA LEU A 10 -20.41 26.59 32.45
C LEU A 10 -19.14 27.41 32.71
N GLN A 11 -19.30 28.72 32.90
CA GLN A 11 -18.19 29.65 33.19
C GLN A 11 -17.47 29.28 34.50
N THR A 12 -18.21 28.83 35.51
CA THR A 12 -17.66 28.52 36.84
C THR A 12 -17.05 27.12 36.96
N VAL A 13 -17.44 26.17 36.10
CA VAL A 13 -16.84 24.81 36.05
C VAL A 13 -15.57 24.78 35.16
N GLY A 14 -15.42 25.75 34.26
CA GLY A 14 -14.23 25.94 33.43
C GLY A 14 -14.45 25.48 31.97
N ILE A 15 -14.92 26.41 31.13
CA ILE A 15 -15.29 26.18 29.72
C ILE A 15 -14.16 25.51 28.93
N LEU A 16 -12.93 26.02 29.04
CA LEU A 16 -11.79 25.49 28.29
C LEU A 16 -11.50 24.02 28.62
N SER A 17 -11.58 23.64 29.90
CA SER A 17 -11.32 22.27 30.33
C SER A 17 -12.42 21.29 29.92
N LEU A 18 -13.68 21.75 29.91
CA LEU A 18 -14.83 20.98 29.43
C LEU A 18 -14.76 20.78 27.91
N SER A 19 -14.47 21.86 27.17
CA SER A 19 -14.28 21.81 25.72
C SER A 19 -13.10 20.91 25.35
N ALA A 20 -12.00 20.94 26.11
CA ALA A 20 -10.84 20.07 25.87
C ALA A 20 -11.18 18.58 26.05
N LEU A 21 -11.93 18.21 27.10
CA LEU A 21 -12.42 16.84 27.28
C LEU A 21 -13.35 16.41 26.15
N PHE A 22 -14.28 17.28 25.76
CA PHE A 22 -15.27 16.98 24.74
C PHE A 22 -14.63 16.82 23.35
N ILE A 23 -13.82 17.81 22.93
CA ILE A 23 -13.15 17.79 21.63
C ILE A 23 -12.13 16.66 21.58
N GLY A 24 -11.27 16.54 22.60
CA GLY A 24 -10.28 15.45 22.66
C GLY A 24 -10.94 14.08 22.66
N GLY A 25 -12.04 13.92 23.39
CA GLY A 25 -12.81 12.68 23.43
C GLY A 25 -13.47 12.34 22.10
N ILE A 26 -14.11 13.31 21.45
CA ILE A 26 -14.72 13.12 20.13
C ILE A 26 -13.69 12.77 19.08
N VAL A 27 -12.53 13.44 19.07
CA VAL A 27 -11.47 13.11 18.09
C VAL A 27 -11.03 11.66 18.25
N LEU A 28 -10.82 11.16 19.47
CA LEU A 28 -10.49 9.75 19.67
C LEU A 28 -11.59 8.79 19.22
N VAL A 29 -12.86 9.11 19.52
CA VAL A 29 -14.01 8.30 19.06
C VAL A 29 -14.04 8.26 17.54
N LEU A 30 -13.90 9.41 16.86
CA LEU A 30 -13.92 9.49 15.40
C LEU A 30 -12.74 8.75 14.77
N VAL A 31 -11.53 8.87 15.31
CA VAL A 31 -10.35 8.12 14.83
C VAL A 31 -10.55 6.62 15.02
N GLY A 32 -11.09 6.20 16.18
CA GLY A 32 -11.38 4.80 16.46
C GLY A 32 -12.45 4.23 15.54
N ILE A 33 -13.55 4.96 15.33
CA ILE A 33 -14.61 4.57 14.37
C ILE A 33 -14.04 4.52 12.95
N ASN A 34 -13.22 5.50 12.55
CA ASN A 34 -12.60 5.53 11.22
C ASN A 34 -11.76 4.29 10.92
N ALA A 35 -11.11 3.71 11.94
CA ALA A 35 -10.37 2.46 11.81
C ALA A 35 -11.28 1.23 11.75
N VAL A 36 -12.35 1.20 12.54
CA VAL A 36 -13.24 0.03 12.66
C VAL A 36 -14.29 -0.03 11.55
N ALA A 37 -14.66 1.11 10.95
CA ALA A 37 -15.70 1.20 9.93
C ALA A 37 -15.33 0.51 8.61
N ASP A 38 -14.04 0.38 8.29
CA ASP A 38 -13.55 -0.25 7.04
C ASP A 38 -12.94 -1.64 7.29
N ILE A 39 -13.34 -2.34 8.36
CA ILE A 39 -12.91 -3.73 8.56
C ILE A 39 -13.50 -4.60 7.46
N LYS A 40 -12.61 -5.10 6.59
CA LYS A 40 -12.93 -6.04 5.51
C LYS A 40 -12.55 -7.47 5.87
N LYS A 41 -13.23 -8.43 5.25
CA LYS A 41 -12.89 -9.85 5.40
C LYS A 41 -11.75 -10.24 4.45
N ASP A 42 -11.11 -11.37 4.75
CA ASP A 42 -10.08 -11.92 3.88
C ASP A 42 -10.64 -12.15 2.46
N GLY A 43 -9.85 -11.78 1.45
CA GLY A 43 -10.24 -11.78 0.04
C GLY A 43 -11.09 -10.57 -0.42
N GLU A 44 -11.55 -9.69 0.48
CA GLU A 44 -12.27 -8.47 0.08
C GLU A 44 -11.30 -7.32 -0.24
N ILE A 45 -11.69 -6.45 -1.19
CA ILE A 45 -10.97 -5.20 -1.47
C ILE A 45 -10.99 -4.32 -0.20
N GLY A 46 -9.81 -3.88 0.21
CA GLY A 46 -9.58 -3.14 1.45
C GLY A 46 -9.11 -4.02 2.62
N TYR A 47 -9.05 -5.35 2.45
CA TYR A 47 -8.50 -6.24 3.46
C TYR A 47 -7.06 -5.89 3.78
N SER A 48 -6.76 -5.78 5.07
CA SER A 48 -5.49 -5.30 5.61
C SER A 48 -4.72 -6.46 6.24
N ARG A 49 -3.41 -6.52 5.99
CA ARG A 49 -2.48 -7.45 6.67
C ARG A 49 -1.31 -6.65 7.29
N PRO A 50 -0.69 -7.16 8.36
CA PRO A 50 -1.02 -8.37 9.13
C PRO A 50 -2.35 -8.25 9.90
N ALA A 51 -2.88 -9.40 10.32
CA ALA A 51 -4.11 -9.46 11.11
C ALA A 51 -4.03 -8.56 12.36
N GLY A 52 -5.11 -7.81 12.61
CA GLY A 52 -5.18 -6.83 13.71
C GLY A 52 -4.75 -5.40 13.33
N GLN A 53 -4.22 -5.19 12.13
CA GLN A 53 -4.06 -3.86 11.54
C GLN A 53 -5.19 -3.60 10.54
N VAL A 54 -5.69 -2.36 10.52
CA VAL A 54 -6.78 -1.93 9.64
C VAL A 54 -6.46 -0.60 9.00
N ARG A 55 -6.77 -0.47 7.71
CA ARG A 55 -6.73 0.80 7.00
C ARG A 55 -7.81 1.74 7.55
N PHE A 56 -7.51 3.05 7.59
CA PHE A 56 -8.56 4.04 7.84
C PHE A 56 -9.58 4.10 6.68
N SER A 57 -10.86 4.34 7.01
CA SER A 57 -11.91 4.52 6.00
C SER A 57 -11.79 5.84 5.24
N ILE A 58 -11.38 6.90 5.93
CA ILE A 58 -11.22 8.27 5.41
C ILE A 58 -9.81 8.77 5.74
N GLY A 59 -9.16 9.42 4.78
CA GLY A 59 -7.81 9.98 4.96
C GLY A 59 -6.71 8.92 5.07
N TYR A 60 -6.91 7.75 4.48
CA TYR A 60 -5.91 6.67 4.43
C TYR A 60 -4.68 7.05 3.60
N ASP A 61 -4.83 8.01 2.70
CA ASP A 61 -3.79 8.60 1.84
C ASP A 61 -2.94 9.64 2.58
N LEU A 62 -3.41 10.16 3.72
CA LEU A 62 -2.64 11.07 4.56
C LEU A 62 -1.44 10.35 5.18
N SER A 63 -0.34 11.08 5.35
CA SER A 63 0.87 10.53 5.96
C SER A 63 0.63 10.14 7.42
N MET A 64 1.37 9.13 7.90
CA MET A 64 1.35 8.73 9.31
C MET A 64 1.64 9.90 10.26
N GLN A 65 2.50 10.84 9.86
CA GLN A 65 2.84 12.02 10.66
C GLN A 65 1.64 12.94 10.91
N VAL A 66 0.76 13.10 9.92
CA VAL A 66 -0.47 13.90 10.06
C VAL A 66 -1.40 13.25 11.09
N TRP A 67 -1.62 11.94 11.00
CA TRP A 67 -2.44 11.20 11.96
C TRP A 67 -1.85 11.23 13.38
N ILE A 68 -0.53 11.08 13.50
CA ILE A 68 0.19 11.23 14.78
C ILE A 68 0.00 12.64 15.34
N ALA A 69 0.04 13.69 14.51
CA ALA A 69 -0.20 15.06 14.96
C ALA A 69 -1.64 15.26 15.47
N ILE A 70 -2.65 14.75 14.76
CA ILE A 70 -4.06 14.79 15.18
C ILE A 70 -4.24 14.13 16.55
N LEU A 71 -3.68 12.93 16.72
CA LEU A 71 -3.71 12.22 18.01
C LEU A 71 -2.95 12.98 19.10
N GLY A 72 -1.80 13.56 18.78
CA GLY A 72 -1.02 14.37 19.71
C GLY A 72 -1.82 15.57 20.26
N VAL A 73 -2.57 16.27 19.40
CA VAL A 73 -3.47 17.34 19.82
C VAL A 73 -4.60 16.80 20.71
N ALA A 74 -5.22 15.68 20.34
CA ALA A 74 -6.29 15.06 21.13
C ALA A 74 -5.82 14.64 22.53
N PHE A 75 -4.66 13.96 22.63
CA PHE A 75 -4.08 13.58 23.91
C PHE A 75 -3.61 14.79 24.73
N GLY A 76 -3.14 15.86 24.08
CA GLY A 76 -2.84 17.12 24.75
C GLY A 76 -4.08 17.77 25.39
N LEU A 77 -5.19 17.83 24.65
CA LEU A 77 -6.47 18.33 25.15
C LEU A 77 -7.00 17.47 26.30
N LEU A 78 -6.93 16.14 26.17
CA LEU A 78 -7.37 15.22 27.21
C LEU A 78 -6.51 15.33 28.47
N SER A 79 -5.19 15.46 28.34
CA SER A 79 -4.28 15.65 29.47
C SER A 79 -4.64 16.92 30.27
N PHE A 80 -4.86 18.03 29.57
CA PHE A 80 -5.34 19.27 30.20
C PHE A 80 -6.72 19.09 30.85
N GLY A 81 -7.68 18.53 30.12
CA GLY A 81 -9.05 18.33 30.58
C GLY A 81 -9.16 17.41 31.80
N PHE A 82 -8.45 16.28 31.81
CA PHE A 82 -8.41 15.35 32.95
C PHE A 82 -7.64 15.92 34.14
N GLY A 83 -6.58 16.71 33.91
CA GLY A 83 -5.88 17.42 34.97
C GLY A 83 -6.81 18.36 35.75
N GLU A 84 -7.57 19.19 35.04
CA GLU A 84 -8.57 20.09 35.64
C GLU A 84 -9.74 19.32 36.27
N THR A 85 -10.10 18.17 35.70
CA THR A 85 -11.15 17.30 36.27
C THR A 85 -10.74 16.74 37.62
N TYR A 86 -9.50 16.27 37.75
CA TYR A 86 -8.99 15.77 39.01
C TYR A 86 -9.07 16.85 40.10
N ILE A 87 -8.63 18.07 39.78
CA ILE A 87 -8.70 19.21 40.70
C ILE A 87 -10.16 19.50 41.07
N HIS A 88 -11.05 19.55 40.08
CA HIS A 88 -12.47 19.80 40.29
C HIS A 88 -13.13 18.76 41.21
N PHE A 89 -12.83 17.47 41.04
CA PHE A 89 -13.37 16.41 41.92
C PHE A 89 -12.78 16.46 43.32
N PHE A 90 -11.47 16.73 43.45
CA PHE A 90 -10.83 16.91 44.74
C PHE A 90 -11.44 18.08 45.52
N ASP A 91 -11.59 19.24 44.87
CA ASP A 91 -12.18 20.44 45.44
C ASP A 91 -13.67 20.21 45.78
N SER A 92 -14.41 19.50 44.94
CA SER A 92 -15.82 19.12 45.20
C SER A 92 -15.97 18.18 46.39
N TRP A 93 -15.06 17.23 46.54
CA TRP A 93 -15.05 16.32 47.68
C TRP A 93 -14.70 17.06 48.98
N CYS A 94 -13.67 17.89 48.97
CA CYS A 94 -13.29 18.73 50.11
C CYS A 94 -14.40 19.74 50.48
N SER A 95 -15.11 20.28 49.48
CA SER A 95 -16.29 21.13 49.65
C SER A 95 -17.39 20.39 50.42
N ARG A 96 -17.70 19.15 50.04
CA ARG A 96 -18.69 18.32 50.75
C ARG A 96 -18.24 17.95 52.16
N GLN A 97 -16.95 17.63 52.35
CA GLN A 97 -16.43 17.26 53.66
C GLN A 97 -16.38 18.46 54.62
N SER A 98 -16.10 19.67 54.14
CA SER A 98 -16.14 20.89 54.97
C SER A 98 -17.57 21.26 55.40
N GLN A 99 -18.60 20.77 54.71
CA GLN A 99 -20.00 20.95 55.09
C GLN A 99 -20.49 19.88 56.09
N GLN A 100 -19.72 18.82 56.33
CA GLN A 100 -20.08 17.77 57.30
C GLN A 100 -19.74 18.19 58.73
N ALA A 101 -20.46 17.62 59.71
CA ALA A 101 -20.22 17.86 61.14
C ALA A 101 -18.78 17.54 61.56
N THR A 102 -18.10 16.62 60.89
CA THR A 102 -16.71 16.27 61.18
C THR A 102 -15.70 17.34 60.75
N GLY A 103 -16.05 18.23 59.83
CA GLY A 103 -15.18 19.26 59.23
C GLY A 103 -14.06 18.69 58.32
N LEU A 104 -13.44 19.54 57.51
CA LEU A 104 -12.29 19.20 56.65
C LEU A 104 -10.98 19.47 57.40
N ASP A 105 -10.07 18.50 57.48
CA ASP A 105 -8.70 18.72 57.99
C ASP A 105 -7.95 19.66 57.03
N TYR A 106 -7.76 20.89 57.50
CA TYR A 106 -7.31 21.96 56.63
C TYR A 106 -5.82 21.88 56.31
N ALA A 107 -5.00 21.40 57.26
CA ALA A 107 -3.59 21.14 57.04
C ALA A 107 -3.39 20.05 55.96
N ARG A 108 -4.16 18.96 56.04
CA ARG A 108 -4.12 17.89 55.01
C ARG A 108 -4.60 18.39 53.65
N TYR A 109 -5.64 19.22 53.60
CA TYR A 109 -6.13 19.82 52.37
C TYR A 109 -5.06 20.70 51.69
N LEU A 110 -4.44 21.64 52.42
CA LEU A 110 -3.39 22.51 51.89
C LEU A 110 -2.18 21.72 51.38
N ASN A 111 -1.76 20.71 52.15
CA ASN A 111 -0.66 19.82 51.75
C ASN A 111 -1.01 18.91 50.56
N SER A 112 -2.29 18.74 50.20
CA SER A 112 -2.71 17.93 49.04
C SER A 112 -2.89 18.73 47.75
N GLN A 113 -2.70 20.05 47.80
CA GLN A 113 -2.95 20.90 46.64
C GLN A 113 -2.00 20.57 45.47
N PRO A 114 -2.44 20.82 44.22
CA PRO A 114 -1.67 20.47 43.04
C PRO A 114 -0.24 21.05 43.01
N ARG A 115 -0.03 22.21 43.62
CA ARG A 115 1.26 22.92 43.64
C ARG A 115 2.05 22.69 44.93
N ALA A 116 1.55 21.86 45.85
CA ALA A 116 2.30 21.51 47.05
C ALA A 116 3.57 20.71 46.68
N PRO A 117 4.75 21.05 47.23
CA PRO A 117 5.99 20.30 47.02
C PRO A 117 5.83 18.83 47.38
N VAL A 118 6.45 17.92 46.63
CA VAL A 118 6.26 16.45 46.76
C VAL A 118 6.49 15.95 48.19
N ARG A 119 7.53 16.44 48.87
CA ARG A 119 7.83 16.08 50.28
C ARG A 119 6.69 16.45 51.24
N TYR A 120 5.95 17.49 50.93
CA TYR A 120 4.85 18.02 51.72
C TYR A 120 3.51 17.40 51.31
N GLY A 121 3.37 17.10 50.01
CA GLY A 121 2.33 16.27 49.42
C GLY A 121 2.11 14.96 50.17
N LEU A 122 3.19 14.26 50.53
CA LEU A 122 3.10 12.99 51.27
C LEU A 122 2.44 13.11 52.66
N ARG A 123 2.31 14.33 53.20
CA ARG A 123 1.59 14.62 54.47
C ARG A 123 0.12 15.01 54.26
N GLY A 124 -0.34 15.09 53.00
CA GLY A 124 -1.72 15.34 52.63
C GLY A 124 -2.60 14.08 52.65
N PHE A 125 -3.62 14.03 51.80
CA PHE A 125 -4.49 12.87 51.63
C PHE A 125 -3.82 11.83 50.71
N PRO A 126 -3.30 10.71 51.26
CA PRO A 126 -2.41 9.81 50.52
C PRO A 126 -3.08 9.17 49.30
N TYR A 127 -4.36 8.79 49.40
CA TYR A 127 -5.12 8.20 48.30
C TYR A 127 -5.31 9.15 47.12
N PHE A 128 -5.53 10.44 47.37
CA PHE A 128 -5.69 11.43 46.32
C PHE A 128 -4.36 11.76 45.65
N LEU A 129 -3.29 11.94 46.43
CA LEU A 129 -1.95 12.15 45.90
C LEU A 129 -1.46 10.96 45.06
N THR A 130 -1.65 9.73 45.54
CA THR A 130 -1.30 8.52 44.77
C THR A 130 -2.08 8.42 43.47
N LEU A 131 -3.40 8.67 43.49
CA LEU A 131 -4.23 8.73 42.29
C LEU A 131 -3.71 9.79 41.29
N ARG A 132 -3.35 10.98 41.77
CA ARG A 132 -2.81 12.05 40.92
C ARG A 132 -1.52 11.63 40.23
N TYR A 133 -0.58 11.04 40.98
CA TYR A 133 0.70 10.59 40.42
C TYR A 133 0.49 9.47 39.41
N LEU A 134 -0.41 8.51 39.69
CA LEU A 134 -0.81 7.48 38.74
C LEU A 134 -1.37 8.08 37.45
N LEU A 135 -2.28 9.05 37.54
CA LEU A 135 -2.84 9.73 36.36
C LEU A 135 -1.76 10.47 35.56
N MET A 136 -0.79 11.12 36.22
CA MET A 136 0.32 11.78 35.51
C MET A 136 1.23 10.77 34.81
N ILE A 137 1.58 9.65 35.47
CA ILE A 137 2.38 8.59 34.86
C ILE A 137 1.64 7.99 33.65
N MET A 138 0.34 7.74 33.78
CA MET A 138 -0.50 7.26 32.67
C MET A 138 -0.54 8.29 31.52
N GLY A 139 -0.61 9.58 31.82
CA GLY A 139 -0.54 10.65 30.82
C GLY A 139 0.80 10.69 30.08
N ILE A 140 1.90 10.54 30.81
CA ILE A 140 3.25 10.44 30.21
C ILE A 140 3.32 9.21 29.31
N PHE A 141 2.88 8.05 29.81
CA PHE A 141 2.86 6.83 29.00
C PHE A 141 2.01 6.99 27.74
N ALA A 142 0.80 7.54 27.86
CA ALA A 142 -0.09 7.80 26.74
C ALA A 142 0.57 8.71 25.69
N SER A 143 1.30 9.76 26.11
CA SER A 143 2.00 10.71 25.23
C SER A 143 3.11 10.09 24.36
N ILE A 144 3.55 8.88 24.71
CA ILE A 144 4.54 8.11 23.96
C ILE A 144 3.81 7.01 23.18
N ALA A 145 2.93 6.26 23.85
CA ALA A 145 2.27 5.07 23.31
C ALA A 145 1.43 5.35 22.06
N TYR A 146 0.75 6.51 21.98
CA TYR A 146 -0.12 6.81 20.83
C TYR A 146 0.63 6.82 19.50
N LYS A 147 1.94 7.10 19.50
CA LYS A 147 2.77 7.15 18.29
C LYS A 147 2.96 5.78 17.64
N PHE A 148 2.87 4.72 18.44
CA PHE A 148 3.04 3.33 17.98
C PHE A 148 1.73 2.68 17.52
N VAL A 149 0.62 3.39 17.67
CA VAL A 149 -0.71 2.90 17.29
C VAL A 149 -0.97 3.05 15.79
N ILE A 150 -0.44 4.13 15.19
CA ILE A 150 -0.57 4.41 13.77
C ILE A 150 0.44 3.56 13.00
N VAL A 151 -0.06 2.87 11.98
CA VAL A 151 0.72 1.94 11.16
C VAL A 151 0.43 2.16 9.69
N SER A 152 1.27 1.58 8.82
CA SER A 152 1.01 1.49 7.40
C SER A 152 0.73 0.03 7.03
N PRO A 153 -0.54 -0.41 7.06
CA PRO A 153 -0.87 -1.78 6.73
C PRO A 153 -0.72 -2.03 5.22
N ASP A 154 -0.37 -3.27 4.89
CA ASP A 154 -0.50 -3.77 3.53
C ASP A 154 -1.99 -3.99 3.25
N VAL A 155 -2.49 -3.44 2.14
CA VAL A 155 -3.92 -3.52 1.82
C VAL A 155 -4.11 -4.16 0.46
N PHE A 156 -4.96 -5.17 0.39
CA PHE A 156 -5.39 -5.74 -0.87
C PHE A 156 -6.34 -4.76 -1.55
N MET A 157 -5.99 -4.26 -2.73
CA MET A 157 -6.78 -3.24 -3.39
C MET A 157 -6.85 -3.40 -4.90
N TYR A 158 -7.86 -2.70 -5.42
CA TYR A 158 -8.11 -2.45 -6.82
C TYR A 158 -7.71 -1.01 -7.14
N GLU A 159 -6.94 -0.78 -8.20
CA GLU A 159 -6.49 0.55 -8.61
C GLU A 159 -6.48 0.71 -10.14
N ASN A 160 -7.24 1.69 -10.65
CA ASN A 160 -7.11 2.13 -12.04
C ASN A 160 -5.82 2.94 -12.18
N LEU A 161 -4.95 2.55 -13.12
CA LEU A 161 -3.71 3.24 -13.40
C LEU A 161 -3.85 4.06 -14.67
N ASP A 162 -3.11 5.17 -14.74
CA ASP A 162 -3.07 5.96 -15.97
C ASP A 162 -2.26 5.22 -17.06
N LYS A 163 -2.58 5.43 -18.34
CA LYS A 163 -1.92 4.72 -19.44
C LYS A 163 -0.43 5.03 -19.54
N GLU A 164 -0.04 6.26 -19.20
CA GLU A 164 1.35 6.72 -19.22
C GLU A 164 2.23 6.03 -18.16
N THR A 165 1.60 5.40 -17.17
CA THR A 165 2.21 4.64 -16.08
C THR A 165 2.94 3.41 -16.59
N VAL A 166 2.41 2.75 -17.62
CA VAL A 166 2.98 1.52 -18.19
C VAL A 166 3.57 1.85 -19.54
N GLN A 167 4.90 1.86 -19.63
CA GLN A 167 5.60 2.13 -20.88
C GLN A 167 5.99 0.83 -21.57
N PHE A 168 5.72 0.74 -22.86
CA PHE A 168 6.13 -0.40 -23.67
C PHE A 168 7.39 -0.10 -24.47
N LYS A 169 8.44 -0.87 -24.23
CA LYS A 169 9.68 -0.80 -25.00
C LYS A 169 9.50 -1.55 -26.32
N LYS A 170 10.01 -0.96 -27.42
CA LYS A 170 10.07 -1.66 -28.71
C LYS A 170 11.05 -2.84 -28.61
N PRO A 171 10.80 -3.94 -29.36
CA PRO A 171 11.81 -4.98 -29.56
C PRO A 171 13.07 -4.37 -30.16
N ARG A 172 14.24 -4.81 -29.70
CA ARG A 172 15.55 -4.37 -30.21
C ARG A 172 16.28 -5.55 -30.86
N LEU A 173 17.14 -5.21 -31.81
CA LEU A 173 18.01 -6.13 -32.53
C LEU A 173 19.31 -6.47 -31.77
N SER A 174 19.65 -5.72 -30.72
CA SER A 174 20.87 -5.92 -29.92
C SER A 174 20.67 -6.93 -28.78
N MET A 175 21.76 -7.48 -28.23
CA MET A 175 21.71 -8.40 -27.09
C MET A 175 21.52 -7.65 -25.75
N GLU A 176 22.22 -6.53 -25.57
CA GLU A 176 22.17 -5.68 -24.36
C GLU A 176 21.43 -4.37 -24.62
N GLY A 177 20.85 -3.82 -23.55
CA GLY A 177 20.33 -2.46 -23.51
C GLY A 177 21.29 -1.55 -22.75
N GLY A 178 21.66 -0.42 -23.33
CA GLY A 178 22.33 0.63 -22.56
C GLY A 178 22.68 1.88 -23.35
N ASN A 179 21.90 2.96 -23.15
CA ASN A 179 22.51 4.26 -22.90
C ASN A 179 22.79 4.31 -21.39
N ALA A 180 23.92 4.89 -20.99
CA ALA A 180 24.47 4.88 -19.63
C ALA A 180 23.57 5.47 -18.51
N ASP A 181 22.40 6.04 -18.83
CA ASP A 181 21.44 6.57 -17.85
C ASP A 181 20.38 5.56 -17.40
N GLU A 182 20.17 4.44 -18.12
CA GLU A 182 19.27 3.35 -17.70
C GLU A 182 20.04 2.32 -16.84
N THR A 183 20.55 2.74 -15.69
CA THR A 183 21.42 1.94 -14.78
C THR A 183 20.78 0.71 -14.11
N LEU A 184 19.63 0.24 -14.61
CA LEU A 184 18.91 -0.93 -14.07
C LEU A 184 18.48 -1.96 -15.13
N ASP A 185 18.75 -1.73 -16.41
CA ASP A 185 18.18 -2.52 -17.51
C ASP A 185 19.26 -3.16 -18.42
N ASN A 186 20.31 -3.74 -17.82
CA ASN A 186 21.26 -4.67 -18.48
C ASN A 186 20.60 -6.03 -18.83
N ASP A 187 19.29 -6.03 -19.08
CA ASP A 187 18.51 -7.23 -19.30
C ASP A 187 18.49 -7.63 -20.77
N LEU A 188 18.82 -8.91 -21.02
CA LEU A 188 18.72 -9.59 -22.31
C LEU A 188 17.34 -9.34 -22.95
N ASN A 189 17.34 -9.04 -24.25
CA ASN A 189 16.08 -8.83 -24.96
C ASN A 189 15.16 -10.06 -24.89
N PRO A 190 13.85 -9.88 -24.63
CA PRO A 190 12.91 -11.00 -24.41
C PRO A 190 12.83 -12.02 -25.56
N TRP A 191 13.07 -11.61 -26.80
CA TRP A 191 13.07 -12.55 -27.94
C TRP A 191 14.27 -13.51 -27.94
N ILE A 192 15.31 -13.20 -27.15
CA ILE A 192 16.43 -14.09 -26.86
C ILE A 192 16.09 -14.89 -25.58
N SER A 193 15.74 -14.20 -24.50
CA SER A 193 15.66 -14.76 -23.14
C SER A 193 14.35 -15.44 -22.75
N ASP A 194 13.22 -15.16 -23.39
CA ASP A 194 11.93 -15.78 -23.06
C ASP A 194 11.81 -17.18 -23.63
N PHE A 195 12.16 -18.20 -22.86
CA PHE A 195 12.14 -19.56 -23.36
C PHE A 195 10.81 -20.29 -23.11
N PRO A 196 10.51 -21.28 -23.97
CA PRO A 196 9.54 -22.29 -23.63
C PRO A 196 9.95 -22.99 -22.32
N ARG A 197 9.05 -23.02 -21.32
CA ARG A 197 9.22 -23.74 -20.04
C ARG A 197 10.48 -23.35 -19.25
N GLY A 198 10.92 -22.10 -19.34
CA GLY A 198 12.06 -21.60 -18.57
C GLY A 198 11.79 -21.58 -17.05
N ALA A 199 12.85 -21.67 -16.25
CA ALA A 199 12.79 -21.50 -14.79
C ALA A 199 12.53 -20.03 -14.37
N GLY A 200 12.57 -19.10 -15.33
CA GLY A 200 12.25 -17.69 -15.15
C GLY A 200 10.88 -17.32 -15.70
N ILE A 201 10.39 -16.14 -15.32
CA ILE A 201 9.12 -15.61 -15.80
C ILE A 201 9.37 -14.82 -17.09
N ASN A 202 8.73 -15.23 -18.19
CA ASN A 202 8.80 -14.55 -19.49
C ASN A 202 8.32 -13.09 -19.40
N ARG A 203 8.82 -12.23 -20.29
CA ARG A 203 8.53 -10.78 -20.24
C ARG A 203 7.68 -10.28 -21.41
N ALA A 204 7.86 -10.87 -22.59
CA ALA A 204 7.12 -10.50 -23.80
C ALA A 204 6.46 -11.70 -24.49
N PHE A 205 7.02 -12.90 -24.40
CA PHE A 205 6.56 -14.07 -25.15
C PHE A 205 5.87 -15.12 -24.27
N LEU A 206 4.61 -15.43 -24.61
CA LEU A 206 3.87 -16.56 -24.07
C LEU A 206 3.89 -17.71 -25.06
N HIS A 207 3.83 -18.92 -24.55
CA HIS A 207 3.89 -20.12 -25.37
C HIS A 207 2.84 -21.14 -24.90
N GLN A 208 2.09 -21.70 -25.84
CA GLN A 208 1.09 -22.74 -25.61
C GLN A 208 1.57 -24.06 -26.21
N TYR A 209 1.37 -25.17 -25.50
CA TYR A 209 1.82 -26.51 -25.91
C TYR A 209 0.74 -27.54 -25.68
N GLU A 210 0.83 -28.61 -26.46
CA GLU A 210 0.08 -29.84 -26.23
C GLU A 210 0.92 -30.88 -25.48
N THR A 211 2.19 -31.05 -25.85
CA THR A 211 3.08 -32.06 -25.25
C THR A 211 4.51 -31.57 -25.07
N TYR A 212 5.28 -32.30 -24.26
CA TYR A 212 6.65 -31.91 -23.88
C TYR A 212 7.68 -32.00 -25.02
N LEU A 213 7.39 -32.79 -26.05
CA LEU A 213 8.33 -33.13 -27.12
C LEU A 213 8.10 -32.34 -28.42
N LYS A 214 6.95 -31.66 -28.53
CA LYS A 214 6.59 -30.88 -29.72
C LYS A 214 6.92 -29.39 -29.55
N PRO A 215 7.18 -28.67 -30.65
CA PRO A 215 7.30 -27.22 -30.61
C PRO A 215 5.99 -26.56 -30.11
N PRO A 216 6.03 -25.29 -29.66
CA PRO A 216 4.83 -24.60 -29.19
C PRO A 216 3.76 -24.55 -30.29
N GLN A 217 2.52 -24.94 -29.96
CA GLN A 217 1.37 -24.84 -30.87
C GLN A 217 0.98 -23.39 -31.15
N SER A 218 1.23 -22.50 -30.19
CA SER A 218 1.03 -21.06 -30.36
C SER A 218 2.08 -20.28 -29.59
N ILE A 219 2.56 -19.20 -30.19
CA ILE A 219 3.47 -18.24 -29.55
C ILE A 219 2.82 -16.86 -29.65
N ILE A 220 2.70 -16.18 -28.52
CA ILE A 220 2.09 -14.86 -28.44
C ILE A 220 3.15 -13.85 -28.01
N MET A 221 3.30 -12.79 -28.79
CA MET A 221 4.16 -11.66 -28.50
C MET A 221 3.34 -10.50 -27.96
N THR A 222 3.62 -10.14 -26.72
CA THR A 222 3.07 -8.99 -25.99
C THR A 222 4.06 -7.82 -25.96
N GLY A 223 3.65 -6.66 -25.45
CA GLY A 223 4.55 -5.54 -25.26
C GLY A 223 5.59 -5.82 -24.15
N ARG A 224 6.81 -5.30 -24.30
CA ARG A 224 7.80 -5.30 -23.20
C ARG A 224 7.45 -4.15 -22.24
N ALA A 225 6.65 -4.44 -21.22
CA ALA A 225 6.21 -3.44 -20.23
C ALA A 225 7.34 -3.00 -19.30
N SER A 226 7.28 -1.74 -18.88
CA SER A 226 8.18 -1.11 -17.91
C SER A 226 7.40 -0.13 -17.03
N CYS A 227 7.58 -0.23 -15.72
CA CYS A 227 6.97 0.66 -14.71
C CYS A 227 8.03 1.42 -13.88
N SER A 228 9.30 1.43 -14.33
CA SER A 228 10.43 1.99 -13.58
C SER A 228 10.59 3.51 -13.70
N SER A 229 9.90 4.15 -14.65
CA SER A 229 10.14 5.55 -15.01
C SER A 229 8.83 6.23 -15.42
N SER A 230 7.98 6.56 -14.44
CA SER A 230 7.08 7.69 -14.65
C SER A 230 7.81 8.97 -14.19
N LYS A 231 7.50 10.10 -14.82
CA LYS A 231 7.97 11.44 -14.40
C LYS A 231 7.57 11.79 -12.94
N SER A 232 6.77 10.94 -12.29
CA SER A 232 6.19 11.11 -10.96
C SER A 232 6.74 10.15 -9.88
N GLY A 233 7.71 9.28 -10.20
CA GLY A 233 8.34 8.36 -9.25
C GLY A 233 8.03 6.88 -9.50
N TYR A 234 8.32 6.01 -8.53
CA TYR A 234 7.98 4.59 -8.62
C TYR A 234 6.47 4.39 -8.41
N ILE A 235 5.84 3.68 -9.34
CA ILE A 235 4.38 3.39 -9.32
C ILE A 235 4.04 2.33 -8.28
N PHE A 236 4.94 1.34 -8.16
CA PHE A 236 4.88 0.24 -7.21
C PHE A 236 5.99 0.39 -6.18
N TYR A 237 5.71 0.02 -4.94
CA TYR A 237 6.66 0.01 -3.84
C TYR A 237 7.35 -1.35 -3.73
N PRO A 238 8.53 -1.45 -3.08
CA PRO A 238 9.30 -2.70 -2.98
C PRO A 238 8.54 -3.92 -2.42
N ASP A 239 7.54 -3.69 -1.57
CA ASP A 239 6.75 -4.72 -0.91
C ASP A 239 5.40 -4.99 -1.62
N ASP A 240 5.12 -4.30 -2.73
CA ASP A 240 3.90 -4.53 -3.51
C ASP A 240 3.92 -5.90 -4.19
N SER A 241 2.77 -6.55 -4.24
CA SER A 241 2.63 -7.86 -4.88
C SER A 241 1.23 -8.06 -5.46
N GLY A 242 1.13 -8.44 -6.73
CA GLY A 242 -0.18 -8.65 -7.35
C GLY A 242 -0.10 -8.80 -8.86
N TYR A 243 -1.18 -8.40 -9.53
CA TYR A 243 -1.31 -8.47 -10.97
C TYR A 243 -1.62 -7.09 -11.55
N LEU A 244 -0.88 -6.74 -12.59
CA LEU A 244 -1.15 -5.61 -13.47
C LEU A 244 -1.80 -6.16 -14.74
N LEU A 245 -3.01 -5.69 -15.01
CA LEU A 245 -3.76 -6.08 -16.18
C LEU A 245 -3.74 -4.97 -17.22
N THR A 246 -3.33 -5.32 -18.43
CA THR A 246 -3.22 -4.41 -19.56
C THR A 246 -4.04 -4.94 -20.74
N ARG A 247 -4.57 -4.01 -21.53
CA ARG A 247 -5.22 -4.32 -22.82
C ARG A 247 -4.24 -3.93 -23.92
N GLU A 248 -3.70 -4.94 -24.60
CA GLU A 248 -2.58 -4.77 -25.53
C GLU A 248 -2.94 -5.33 -26.91
N MET A 249 -2.42 -4.69 -27.96
CA MET A 249 -2.40 -5.31 -29.29
C MET A 249 -1.23 -6.29 -29.36
N VAL A 250 -1.51 -7.58 -29.47
CA VAL A 250 -0.51 -8.66 -29.48
C VAL A 250 -0.37 -9.28 -30.87
N MET A 251 0.75 -9.96 -31.11
CA MET A 251 0.93 -10.80 -32.29
C MET A 251 0.84 -12.27 -31.88
N VAL A 252 0.05 -13.05 -32.59
CA VAL A 252 -0.18 -14.48 -32.32
C VAL A 252 0.31 -15.30 -33.50
N ALA A 253 1.24 -16.20 -33.25
CA ALA A 253 1.74 -17.18 -34.22
C ALA A 253 1.14 -18.55 -33.91
N LYS A 254 0.22 -19.04 -34.76
CA LYS A 254 -0.40 -20.36 -34.62
C LYS A 254 0.27 -21.38 -35.53
N MET A 255 0.59 -22.54 -34.98
CA MET A 255 1.24 -23.65 -35.68
C MET A 255 0.21 -24.52 -36.40
N THR A 256 0.54 -24.93 -37.63
CA THR A 256 -0.08 -26.06 -38.33
C THR A 256 1.00 -27.03 -38.76
N GLU A 257 0.80 -28.32 -38.53
CA GLU A 257 1.70 -29.37 -39.01
C GLU A 257 1.42 -29.64 -40.49
N GLU A 258 2.47 -29.75 -41.32
CA GLU A 258 2.31 -30.11 -42.73
C GLU A 258 2.47 -31.61 -42.92
N GLU A 259 1.51 -32.23 -43.61
CA GLU A 259 1.59 -33.64 -43.99
C GLU A 259 2.33 -33.80 -45.33
N GLY A 260 3.31 -34.70 -45.37
CA GLY A 260 4.03 -35.05 -46.60
C GLY A 260 5.46 -35.52 -46.37
N ASP A 261 6.02 -36.15 -47.39
CA ASP A 261 7.42 -36.58 -47.40
C ASP A 261 8.32 -35.44 -47.89
N PHE A 262 8.98 -34.76 -46.95
CA PHE A 262 9.88 -33.65 -47.25
C PHE A 262 11.35 -34.06 -47.10
N PHE A 263 12.23 -33.43 -47.88
CA PHE A 263 13.67 -33.69 -47.86
C PHE A 263 14.46 -32.38 -47.83
N ILE A 264 15.53 -32.35 -47.04
CA ILE A 264 16.53 -31.29 -47.05
C ILE A 264 17.62 -31.67 -48.06
N THR A 265 17.85 -30.83 -49.07
CA THR A 265 18.80 -31.07 -50.16
C THR A 265 19.97 -30.10 -50.16
N GLN A 266 21.06 -30.38 -50.88
CA GLN A 266 22.22 -29.47 -50.92
C GLN A 266 21.87 -28.04 -51.34
N ASN A 267 20.97 -27.89 -52.32
CA ASN A 267 20.40 -26.61 -52.70
C ASN A 267 19.35 -26.19 -51.67
N THR A 268 19.53 -25.01 -51.07
CA THR A 268 18.63 -24.47 -50.04
C THR A 268 17.38 -23.84 -50.62
N SER A 269 17.26 -23.58 -51.93
CA SER A 269 16.03 -23.07 -52.57
C SER A 269 15.33 -21.90 -51.82
N GLY A 270 16.12 -20.99 -51.25
CA GLY A 270 15.65 -19.82 -50.50
C GLY A 270 15.31 -20.08 -49.03
N TRP A 271 15.64 -21.25 -48.49
CA TRP A 271 15.62 -21.54 -47.05
C TRP A 271 16.89 -21.02 -46.38
N GLN A 272 16.74 -20.48 -45.18
CA GLN A 272 17.87 -20.22 -44.28
C GLN A 272 18.18 -21.51 -43.54
N ARG A 273 19.45 -21.94 -43.56
CA ARG A 273 19.89 -23.21 -42.97
C ARG A 273 20.80 -22.95 -41.78
N ILE A 274 20.53 -23.67 -40.70
CA ILE A 274 21.39 -23.75 -39.52
C ILE A 274 21.76 -25.22 -39.35
N GLU A 275 23.05 -25.52 -39.44
CA GLU A 275 23.60 -26.84 -39.12
C GLU A 275 24.10 -26.80 -37.68
N THR A 276 23.55 -27.66 -36.82
CA THR A 276 23.90 -27.57 -35.40
C THR A 276 25.30 -28.10 -35.14
N SER A 277 26.05 -27.36 -34.33
CA SER A 277 27.33 -27.83 -33.78
C SER A 277 27.11 -28.81 -32.62
N THR A 278 25.93 -28.78 -32.00
CA THR A 278 25.53 -29.62 -30.86
C THR A 278 24.75 -30.86 -31.34
N GLU A 279 24.86 -31.93 -30.56
CA GLU A 279 24.16 -33.21 -30.80
C GLU A 279 22.94 -33.38 -29.87
N GLU A 280 22.69 -32.41 -28.98
CA GLU A 280 21.71 -32.53 -27.89
C GLU A 280 20.27 -32.21 -28.32
N LEU A 281 20.03 -31.89 -29.60
CA LEU A 281 18.70 -31.52 -30.08
C LEU A 281 17.75 -32.72 -30.26
N PHE A 282 18.29 -33.93 -30.38
CA PHE A 282 17.52 -35.17 -30.55
C PHE A 282 17.84 -36.18 -29.45
N ASP A 283 16.89 -37.09 -29.21
CA ASP A 283 17.10 -38.32 -28.46
C ASP A 283 16.88 -39.51 -29.41
N PRO A 284 17.89 -40.36 -29.68
CA PRO A 284 19.28 -40.28 -29.21
C PRO A 284 20.05 -39.05 -29.77
N PRO A 285 21.13 -38.60 -29.09
CA PRO A 285 21.91 -37.42 -29.50
C PRO A 285 22.42 -37.52 -30.94
N GLN A 286 22.11 -36.51 -31.74
CA GLN A 286 22.50 -36.41 -33.13
C GLN A 286 22.48 -34.95 -33.59
N ARG A 287 23.40 -34.58 -34.49
CA ARG A 287 23.37 -33.25 -35.11
C ARG A 287 22.08 -33.04 -35.90
N ALA A 288 21.59 -31.82 -35.89
CA ALA A 288 20.37 -31.43 -36.57
C ALA A 288 20.67 -30.46 -37.72
N ILE A 289 19.84 -30.51 -38.75
CA ILE A 289 19.74 -29.43 -39.74
C ILE A 289 18.39 -28.77 -39.52
N LEU A 290 18.39 -27.49 -39.19
CA LEU A 290 17.18 -26.68 -39.08
C LEU A 290 17.13 -25.76 -40.29
N GLU A 291 15.99 -25.73 -40.96
CA GLU A 291 15.73 -24.79 -42.03
C GLU A 291 14.48 -23.99 -41.73
N TYR A 292 14.53 -22.69 -42.01
CA TYR A 292 13.36 -21.84 -41.91
C TYR A 292 13.26 -20.88 -43.09
N LYS A 293 12.02 -20.53 -43.44
CA LYS A 293 11.73 -19.64 -44.56
C LYS A 293 10.45 -18.87 -44.30
N VAL A 294 10.50 -17.56 -44.50
CA VAL A 294 9.28 -16.74 -44.61
C VAL A 294 8.77 -16.92 -46.04
N VAL A 295 7.68 -17.68 -46.20
CA VAL A 295 7.09 -17.99 -47.52
C VAL A 295 6.38 -16.77 -48.08
N GLU A 296 5.59 -16.14 -47.22
CA GLU A 296 4.93 -14.86 -47.45
C GLU A 296 4.87 -14.11 -46.11
N PRO A 297 4.69 -12.79 -46.11
CA PRO A 297 4.64 -12.02 -44.89
C PRO A 297 3.61 -12.56 -43.89
N GLY A 298 4.08 -12.94 -42.70
CA GLY A 298 3.28 -13.53 -41.63
C GLY A 298 3.17 -15.06 -41.68
N ASN A 299 3.73 -15.74 -42.68
CA ASN A 299 3.79 -17.21 -42.75
C ASN A 299 5.24 -17.69 -42.75
N LEU A 300 5.64 -18.24 -41.60
CA LEU A 300 6.97 -18.79 -41.36
C LEU A 300 6.90 -20.32 -41.38
N GLN A 301 7.63 -20.94 -42.30
CA GLN A 301 7.85 -22.37 -42.29
C GLN A 301 9.14 -22.69 -41.55
N VAL A 302 9.11 -23.75 -40.74
CA VAL A 302 10.27 -24.31 -40.05
C VAL A 302 10.27 -25.81 -40.26
N GLN A 303 11.41 -26.37 -40.63
CA GLN A 303 11.61 -27.80 -40.78
C GLN A 303 12.94 -28.23 -40.18
N TRP A 304 13.02 -29.48 -39.73
CA TRP A 304 14.25 -30.03 -39.20
C TRP A 304 14.46 -31.48 -39.60
N ALA A 305 15.73 -31.84 -39.79
CA ALA A 305 16.15 -33.20 -40.10
C ALA A 305 17.31 -33.61 -39.19
N ARG A 306 17.48 -34.94 -39.03
CA ARG A 306 18.67 -35.52 -38.40
C ARG A 306 19.80 -35.55 -39.42
N ARG A 307 21.01 -35.15 -39.03
CA ARG A 307 22.19 -35.23 -39.90
C ARG A 307 22.95 -36.52 -39.62
N ASN A 308 23.07 -37.39 -40.60
CA ASN A 308 23.87 -38.61 -40.47
C ASN A 308 25.34 -38.34 -40.82
N HIS A 309 26.26 -38.79 -39.97
CA HIS A 309 27.71 -38.59 -40.15
C HIS A 309 28.31 -39.31 -41.38
N SER A 310 27.57 -40.22 -42.01
CA SER A 310 28.08 -41.17 -43.00
C SER A 310 27.41 -41.08 -44.38
N SER A 311 26.62 -40.05 -44.66
CA SER A 311 25.89 -39.92 -45.93
C SER A 311 26.69 -39.15 -46.98
N ASP A 312 27.10 -39.82 -48.06
CA ASP A 312 27.67 -39.17 -49.27
C ASP A 312 26.62 -38.38 -50.07
N THR A 313 25.33 -38.53 -49.73
CA THR A 313 24.22 -37.82 -50.37
C THR A 313 23.63 -36.79 -49.42
N PHE A 314 23.68 -35.50 -49.80
CA PHE A 314 23.02 -34.42 -49.06
C PHE A 314 21.52 -34.41 -49.36
N ARG A 315 20.82 -35.49 -49.00
CA ARG A 315 19.37 -35.62 -49.05
C ARG A 315 18.88 -36.26 -47.75
N GLU A 316 18.56 -35.43 -46.78
CA GLU A 316 18.13 -35.87 -45.46
C GLU A 316 16.59 -35.81 -45.35
N PRO A 317 15.92 -36.87 -44.86
CA PRO A 317 14.48 -36.84 -44.65
C PRO A 317 14.13 -35.87 -43.52
N VAL A 318 13.15 -34.99 -43.76
CA VAL A 318 12.63 -34.07 -42.75
C VAL A 318 11.88 -34.88 -41.70
N VAL A 319 12.23 -34.66 -40.43
CA VAL A 319 11.53 -35.28 -39.30
C VAL A 319 10.14 -34.67 -39.16
N GLN A 320 10.06 -33.34 -39.24
CA GLN A 320 8.81 -32.62 -39.19
C GLN A 320 8.95 -31.24 -39.84
N ARG A 321 7.87 -30.80 -40.49
CA ARG A 321 7.71 -29.45 -41.01
C ARG A 321 6.47 -28.82 -40.39
N VAL A 322 6.62 -27.58 -39.94
CA VAL A 322 5.55 -26.79 -39.34
C VAL A 322 5.46 -25.42 -39.97
N THR A 323 4.26 -24.88 -40.02
CA THR A 323 3.97 -23.54 -40.51
C THR A 323 3.34 -22.72 -39.41
N TYR A 324 3.97 -21.60 -39.08
CA TYR A 324 3.46 -20.61 -38.15
C TYR A 324 2.79 -19.49 -38.91
N LYS A 325 1.47 -19.41 -38.79
CA LYS A 325 0.66 -18.30 -39.30
C LYS A 325 0.50 -17.24 -38.24
N MET A 326 1.04 -16.07 -38.51
CA MET A 326 1.09 -14.93 -37.62
C MET A 326 -0.04 -13.94 -37.96
N HIS A 327 -0.72 -13.44 -36.94
CA HIS A 327 -1.77 -12.41 -37.07
C HIS A 327 -1.78 -11.51 -35.83
N TYR A 328 -2.37 -10.33 -35.95
CA TYR A 328 -2.58 -9.44 -34.81
C TYR A 328 -3.89 -9.74 -34.10
N ALA A 329 -3.92 -9.48 -32.80
CA ALA A 329 -5.09 -9.62 -31.95
C ALA A 329 -5.07 -8.55 -30.86
N VAL A 330 -6.21 -8.29 -30.24
CA VAL A 330 -6.27 -7.59 -28.96
C VAL A 330 -6.36 -8.63 -27.86
N ALA A 331 -5.58 -8.47 -26.80
CA ALA A 331 -5.62 -9.36 -25.67
C ALA A 331 -5.55 -8.61 -24.34
N GLN A 332 -6.16 -9.22 -23.33
CA GLN A 332 -5.85 -8.93 -21.94
C GLN A 332 -4.56 -9.67 -21.58
N VAL A 333 -3.58 -8.90 -21.09
CA VAL A 333 -2.28 -9.42 -20.65
C VAL A 333 -2.15 -9.20 -19.15
N ASP A 334 -1.95 -10.30 -18.43
CA ASP A 334 -1.81 -10.31 -16.98
C ASP A 334 -0.32 -10.40 -16.62
N ARG A 335 0.17 -9.36 -15.94
CA ARG A 335 1.57 -9.20 -15.55
C ARG A 335 1.73 -9.33 -14.05
N TYR A 336 2.73 -10.08 -13.62
CA TYR A 336 3.04 -10.21 -12.21
C TYR A 336 3.82 -9.00 -11.72
N VAL A 337 3.30 -8.34 -10.69
CA VAL A 337 3.97 -7.24 -10.00
C VAL A 337 4.61 -7.80 -8.75
N ARG A 338 5.92 -7.57 -8.62
CA ARG A 338 6.67 -7.85 -7.39
C ARG A 338 7.68 -6.75 -7.14
N GLY A 339 7.46 -5.99 -6.08
CA GLY A 339 8.20 -4.77 -5.83
C GLY A 339 7.95 -3.75 -6.94
N THR A 340 9.02 -3.11 -7.42
CA THR A 340 8.97 -2.08 -8.45
C THR A 340 8.85 -2.63 -9.89
N ASP A 341 8.95 -3.95 -10.07
CA ASP A 341 8.95 -4.61 -11.39
C ASP A 341 7.55 -5.09 -11.79
N CYS A 342 7.13 -4.70 -12.99
CA CYS A 342 5.86 -5.10 -13.63
C CYS A 342 6.09 -5.73 -15.01
N SER A 343 7.34 -5.99 -15.40
CA SER A 343 7.72 -6.41 -16.76
C SER A 343 7.40 -7.88 -17.04
N ARG A 344 7.14 -8.66 -15.99
CA ARG A 344 7.02 -10.12 -16.04
C ARG A 344 5.58 -10.55 -16.29
N LEU A 345 5.39 -11.50 -17.19
CA LEU A 345 4.09 -12.11 -17.50
C LEU A 345 3.67 -13.12 -16.41
N THR A 346 2.42 -13.56 -16.38
CA THR A 346 2.04 -14.71 -15.54
C THR A 346 2.49 -16.05 -16.17
N SER A 347 2.69 -17.09 -15.33
CA SER A 347 3.37 -18.36 -15.68
C SER A 347 2.91 -19.02 -16.99
N VAL A 348 3.83 -19.78 -17.61
CA VAL A 348 3.67 -20.55 -18.86
C VAL A 348 2.63 -21.68 -18.76
N GLU A 349 2.34 -22.19 -17.56
CA GLU A 349 1.40 -23.32 -17.37
C GLU A 349 -0.04 -22.90 -17.10
N SER A 350 -0.26 -21.66 -16.65
CA SER A 350 -1.58 -21.10 -16.36
C SER A 350 -1.66 -19.64 -16.81
N PRO A 351 -1.41 -19.32 -18.09
CA PRO A 351 -1.50 -17.94 -18.53
C PRO A 351 -2.96 -17.52 -18.41
N ASN A 352 -3.26 -16.61 -17.49
CA ASN A 352 -4.48 -15.80 -17.54
C ASN A 352 -4.31 -14.79 -18.69
N PHE A 353 -4.20 -15.33 -19.90
CA PHE A 353 -4.10 -14.58 -21.13
C PHE A 353 -5.38 -14.82 -21.90
N ARG A 354 -6.01 -13.75 -22.37
CA ARG A 354 -7.25 -13.87 -23.12
C ARG A 354 -7.22 -12.99 -24.35
N ILE A 355 -7.36 -13.63 -25.50
CA ILE A 355 -7.63 -12.93 -26.75
C ILE A 355 -9.06 -12.38 -26.64
N LEU A 356 -9.19 -11.07 -26.84
CA LEU A 356 -10.45 -10.34 -26.79
C LEU A 356 -11.06 -10.23 -28.20
N SER A 357 -10.20 -9.99 -29.20
CA SER A 357 -10.57 -9.96 -30.62
C SER A 357 -9.34 -10.29 -31.48
N ALA A 358 -9.55 -10.82 -32.68
CA ALA A 358 -8.47 -11.21 -33.59
C ALA A 358 -8.68 -10.57 -34.96
N SER A 359 -7.59 -10.11 -35.59
CA SER A 359 -7.64 -9.57 -36.94
C SER A 359 -7.86 -10.69 -37.97
N ASN A 360 -8.73 -10.43 -38.93
CA ASN A 360 -8.89 -11.26 -40.13
C ASN A 360 -7.93 -10.84 -41.25
N ASP A 361 -7.27 -9.69 -41.11
CA ASP A 361 -6.38 -9.14 -42.12
C ASP A 361 -5.01 -9.82 -42.09
N SER A 362 -4.29 -9.74 -43.21
CA SER A 362 -2.87 -10.12 -43.23
C SER A 362 -2.03 -9.21 -42.32
N ILE A 363 -0.87 -9.70 -41.87
CA ILE A 363 0.08 -8.88 -41.10
C ILE A 363 0.45 -7.60 -41.84
N MET A 364 0.69 -7.67 -43.14
CA MET A 364 1.08 -6.52 -43.95
C MET A 364 -0.02 -5.47 -44.02
N GLU A 365 -1.25 -5.92 -44.19
CA GLU A 365 -2.41 -5.03 -44.21
C GLU A 365 -2.60 -4.36 -42.85
N THR A 366 -2.49 -5.12 -41.76
CA THR A 366 -2.60 -4.56 -40.40
C THR A 366 -1.46 -3.58 -40.11
N LEU A 367 -0.22 -3.91 -40.48
CA LEU A 367 0.92 -3.01 -40.33
C LEU A 367 0.74 -1.74 -41.15
N SER A 368 0.25 -1.82 -42.38
CA SER A 368 0.00 -0.63 -43.22
C SER A 368 -1.13 0.26 -42.69
N LYS A 369 -2.16 -0.32 -42.04
CA LYS A 369 -3.26 0.42 -41.40
C LYS A 369 -2.83 1.09 -40.09
N THR A 370 -1.96 0.43 -39.33
CA THR A 370 -1.57 0.86 -37.97
C THR A 370 -0.24 1.60 -37.90
N SER A 371 0.58 1.53 -38.95
CA SER A 371 1.82 2.29 -39.09
C SER A 371 1.65 3.38 -40.15
N SER A 372 2.34 4.50 -39.98
CA SER A 372 2.44 5.53 -41.01
C SER A 372 3.38 5.15 -42.16
N LEU A 373 3.73 3.86 -42.31
CA LEU A 373 4.70 3.36 -43.28
C LEU A 373 3.95 2.77 -44.48
N SER A 374 4.50 2.97 -45.70
CA SER A 374 3.97 2.34 -46.89
C SER A 374 4.23 0.83 -46.88
N LYS A 375 3.32 0.07 -47.51
CA LYS A 375 3.46 -1.39 -47.67
C LYS A 375 4.81 -1.76 -48.31
N GLU A 376 5.21 -1.03 -49.35
CA GLU A 376 6.47 -1.23 -50.08
C GLU A 376 7.71 -1.05 -49.18
N TYR A 377 7.69 -0.06 -48.27
CA TYR A 377 8.77 0.15 -47.32
C TYR A 377 8.88 -0.99 -46.30
N ILE A 378 7.74 -1.51 -45.83
CA ILE A 378 7.70 -2.63 -44.89
C ILE A 378 8.24 -3.90 -45.57
N GLU A 379 7.84 -4.18 -46.81
CA GLU A 379 8.32 -5.34 -47.58
C GLU A 379 9.83 -5.25 -47.80
N LYS A 380 10.34 -4.10 -48.23
CA LYS A 380 11.78 -3.87 -48.39
C LYS A 380 12.54 -4.00 -47.06
N SER A 381 11.96 -3.52 -45.96
CA SER A 381 12.61 -3.63 -44.64
C SER A 381 12.68 -5.07 -44.11
N LEU A 382 11.90 -5.99 -44.68
CA LEU A 382 11.86 -7.40 -44.30
C LEU A 382 12.54 -8.30 -45.34
N ASP A 383 13.14 -7.75 -46.38
CA ASP A 383 13.80 -8.53 -47.42
C ASP A 383 15.19 -9.06 -46.98
N ALA A 384 15.93 -9.63 -47.93
CA ALA A 384 17.25 -10.23 -47.71
C ALA A 384 18.36 -9.22 -47.35
N GLU A 385 18.14 -7.92 -47.50
CA GLU A 385 19.03 -6.84 -47.07
C GLU A 385 18.47 -6.09 -45.85
N GLY A 386 17.22 -6.37 -45.48
CA GLY A 386 16.50 -5.74 -44.38
C GLY A 386 16.82 -6.28 -42.99
N ILE A 387 15.81 -6.38 -42.14
CA ILE A 387 15.97 -6.70 -40.71
C ILE A 387 16.13 -8.21 -40.45
N LEU A 388 15.56 -9.07 -41.32
CA LEU A 388 15.58 -10.53 -41.12
C LEU A 388 17.00 -11.15 -41.08
N PRO A 389 17.96 -10.77 -41.94
CA PRO A 389 19.35 -11.25 -41.88
C PRO A 389 20.07 -10.90 -40.57
N TYR A 390 19.77 -9.75 -39.95
CA TYR A 390 20.38 -9.42 -38.66
C TYR A 390 19.91 -10.38 -37.56
N TYR A 391 18.66 -10.83 -37.62
CA TYR A 391 18.15 -11.84 -36.68
C TYR A 391 18.71 -13.24 -36.97
N SER A 392 19.01 -13.59 -38.22
CA SER A 392 19.49 -14.95 -38.54
C SER A 392 20.80 -15.30 -37.85
N ALA A 393 21.76 -14.36 -37.81
CA ALA A 393 23.03 -14.55 -37.11
C ALA A 393 22.85 -14.85 -35.61
N TRP A 394 21.89 -14.15 -34.97
CA TRP A 394 21.59 -14.38 -33.57
C TRP A 394 20.78 -15.66 -33.32
N ILE A 395 19.87 -16.00 -34.23
CA ILE A 395 19.13 -17.26 -34.18
C ILE A 395 20.12 -18.43 -34.29
N GLU A 396 21.08 -18.37 -35.19
CA GLU A 396 22.13 -19.38 -35.31
C GLU A 396 22.93 -19.54 -34.01
N ALA A 397 23.34 -18.43 -33.40
CA ALA A 397 24.02 -18.45 -32.09
C ALA A 397 23.15 -19.06 -30.98
N LEU A 398 21.85 -18.74 -30.96
CA LEU A 398 20.89 -19.27 -29.99
C LEU A 398 20.69 -20.79 -30.14
N VAL A 399 20.54 -21.27 -31.38
CA VAL A 399 20.32 -22.68 -31.72
C VAL A 399 21.56 -23.52 -31.39
N ASN A 400 22.76 -22.96 -31.58
CA ASN A 400 24.03 -23.64 -31.29
C ASN A 400 24.48 -23.55 -29.83
N SER A 401 23.69 -22.91 -28.95
CA SER A 401 23.99 -22.88 -27.52
C SER A 401 23.75 -24.26 -26.88
N PRO A 402 24.63 -24.72 -25.98
CA PRO A 402 24.56 -26.06 -25.38
C PRO A 402 23.23 -26.36 -24.67
N ASP A 403 22.60 -25.37 -24.04
CA ASP A 403 21.34 -25.58 -23.27
C ASP A 403 20.05 -25.46 -24.11
N THR A 404 20.16 -25.39 -25.44
CA THR A 404 19.05 -25.16 -26.36
C THR A 404 18.50 -26.46 -26.96
N SER A 405 17.37 -26.93 -26.43
CA SER A 405 16.57 -28.02 -27.03
C SER A 405 15.93 -27.60 -28.37
N LEU A 406 15.53 -28.56 -29.20
CA LEU A 406 14.77 -28.32 -30.44
C LEU A 406 13.55 -27.40 -30.25
N VAL A 407 12.79 -27.59 -29.17
CA VAL A 407 11.61 -26.76 -28.85
C VAL A 407 12.00 -25.29 -28.61
N LYS A 408 13.12 -25.06 -27.91
CA LYS A 408 13.70 -23.72 -27.70
C LYS A 408 14.23 -23.12 -29.00
N SER A 409 14.84 -23.93 -29.86
CA SER A 409 15.33 -23.52 -31.19
C SER A 409 14.19 -23.05 -32.09
N VAL A 410 13.14 -23.86 -32.26
CA VAL A 410 11.97 -23.51 -33.07
C VAL A 410 11.28 -22.26 -32.50
N SER A 411 11.08 -22.20 -31.18
CA SER A 411 10.55 -20.99 -30.53
C SER A 411 11.43 -19.75 -30.81
N GLY A 412 12.75 -19.86 -30.68
CA GLY A 412 13.69 -18.76 -30.94
C GLY A 412 13.57 -18.20 -32.36
N ILE A 413 13.45 -19.07 -33.37
CA ILE A 413 13.23 -18.68 -34.77
C ILE A 413 11.94 -17.86 -34.89
N VAL A 414 10.83 -18.41 -34.36
CA VAL A 414 9.51 -17.76 -34.44
C VAL A 414 9.51 -16.41 -33.70
N ARG A 415 10.06 -16.36 -32.48
CA ARG A 415 10.16 -15.12 -31.68
C ARG A 415 11.02 -14.05 -32.36
N GLY A 416 12.12 -14.45 -33.01
CA GLY A 416 12.97 -13.55 -33.79
C GLY A 416 12.21 -12.91 -34.96
N VAL A 417 11.47 -13.72 -35.72
CA VAL A 417 10.65 -13.24 -36.84
C VAL A 417 9.48 -12.36 -36.36
N MET A 418 8.79 -12.72 -35.27
CA MET A 418 7.76 -11.85 -34.69
C MET A 418 8.35 -10.49 -34.25
N SER A 419 9.56 -10.50 -33.69
CA SER A 419 10.26 -9.29 -33.27
C SER A 419 10.66 -8.40 -34.44
N SER A 420 11.02 -8.98 -35.59
CA SER A 420 11.34 -8.20 -36.80
C SER A 420 10.12 -7.46 -37.32
N TYR A 421 8.97 -8.12 -37.45
CA TYR A 421 7.71 -7.46 -37.82
C TYR A 421 7.36 -6.34 -36.85
N GLN A 422 7.51 -6.59 -35.56
CA GLN A 422 7.11 -5.63 -34.54
C GLN A 422 8.07 -4.44 -34.38
N SER A 423 9.34 -4.59 -34.77
CA SER A 423 10.31 -3.49 -34.79
C SER A 423 9.89 -2.34 -35.73
N LEU A 424 9.14 -2.67 -36.79
CA LEU A 424 8.66 -1.74 -37.82
C LEU A 424 7.43 -0.92 -37.38
N ARG A 425 6.74 -1.31 -36.29
CA ARG A 425 5.53 -0.62 -35.84
C ARG A 425 5.85 0.62 -34.97
N PRO A 426 5.08 1.73 -35.06
CA PRO A 426 5.15 2.81 -34.07
C PRO A 426 4.73 2.34 -32.66
N ARG A 427 5.20 3.05 -31.62
CA ARG A 427 5.30 2.61 -30.20
C ARG A 427 4.01 2.19 -29.46
N HIS A 428 2.84 2.13 -30.11
CA HIS A 428 1.55 2.01 -29.43
C HIS A 428 1.12 0.55 -29.28
N TRP A 429 1.54 -0.07 -28.18
CA TRP A 429 0.99 -1.35 -27.71
C TRP A 429 -0.33 -1.18 -26.95
N HIS A 430 -0.54 0.01 -26.34
CA HIS A 430 -1.82 0.40 -25.75
C HIS A 430 -2.85 0.69 -26.83
N ILE A 431 -4.08 0.30 -26.58
CA ILE A 431 -5.25 0.63 -27.39
C ILE A 431 -6.10 1.66 -26.63
N GLU A 432 -6.65 2.67 -27.32
CA GLU A 432 -7.44 3.67 -26.62
C GLU A 432 -8.75 3.10 -26.07
N THR A 433 -9.32 3.80 -25.09
CA THR A 433 -10.54 3.34 -24.41
C THR A 433 -11.71 3.59 -25.35
N GLY A 434 -12.42 2.53 -25.75
CA GLY A 434 -13.51 2.61 -26.73
C GLY A 434 -13.10 2.37 -28.17
N GLU A 435 -11.80 2.21 -28.46
CA GLU A 435 -11.35 1.69 -29.75
C GLU A 435 -11.45 0.17 -29.78
N GLU A 436 -12.00 -0.38 -30.86
CA GLU A 436 -12.11 -1.82 -31.12
C GLU A 436 -11.46 -2.12 -32.48
N PRO A 437 -10.12 -2.21 -32.55
CA PRO A 437 -9.40 -2.22 -33.83
C PRO A 437 -9.71 -3.45 -34.70
N PHE A 438 -10.16 -4.55 -34.08
CA PHE A 438 -10.54 -5.78 -34.77
C PHE A 438 -12.02 -6.15 -34.53
N GLY A 439 -12.86 -5.15 -34.22
CA GLY A 439 -14.27 -5.33 -33.93
C GLY A 439 -14.55 -5.73 -32.48
N SER A 440 -15.79 -6.18 -32.23
CA SER A 440 -16.33 -6.41 -30.90
C SER A 440 -15.46 -7.35 -30.07
N GLU A 441 -15.20 -6.96 -28.82
CA GLU A 441 -14.35 -7.70 -27.91
C GLU A 441 -15.12 -8.62 -26.97
N ASP A 442 -14.56 -9.81 -26.75
CA ASP A 442 -15.06 -10.73 -25.74
C ASP A 442 -14.92 -10.15 -24.34
N THR A 443 -15.97 -10.23 -23.54
CA THR A 443 -15.96 -9.80 -22.14
C THR A 443 -15.17 -10.79 -21.28
N THR A 444 -14.15 -10.30 -20.58
CA THR A 444 -13.37 -11.11 -19.63
C THR A 444 -14.16 -11.34 -18.34
N GLU A 445 -13.90 -12.46 -17.65
CA GLU A 445 -14.52 -12.73 -16.34
C GLU A 445 -14.13 -11.64 -15.33
N MET A 446 -12.87 -11.19 -15.36
CA MET A 446 -12.43 -10.11 -14.50
C MET A 446 -13.12 -8.77 -14.79
N ALA A 447 -13.44 -8.46 -16.05
CA ALA A 447 -14.25 -7.29 -16.41
C ALA A 447 -15.72 -7.44 -15.98
N LYS A 448 -16.26 -8.67 -15.95
CA LYS A 448 -17.60 -8.95 -15.40
C LYS A 448 -17.62 -8.80 -13.87
N GLU A 449 -16.57 -9.27 -13.20
CA GLU A 449 -16.41 -9.15 -11.75
C GLU A 449 -16.10 -7.70 -11.32
N ASN A 450 -15.43 -6.92 -12.18
CA ASN A 450 -15.03 -5.54 -11.92
C ASN A 450 -15.52 -4.60 -13.03
N PRO A 451 -16.84 -4.28 -13.08
CA PRO A 451 -17.43 -3.48 -14.15
C PRO A 451 -16.92 -2.02 -14.20
N HIS A 452 -16.29 -1.55 -13.13
CA HIS A 452 -15.66 -0.22 -13.07
C HIS A 452 -14.20 -0.22 -13.52
N ALA A 453 -13.68 -1.38 -13.95
CA ALA A 453 -12.29 -1.51 -14.28
C ALA A 453 -11.94 -0.88 -15.64
N LYS A 454 -10.86 -0.11 -15.65
CA LYS A 454 -10.33 0.54 -16.85
C LYS A 454 -8.88 0.16 -17.01
N TYR A 455 -8.53 -0.42 -18.15
CA TYR A 455 -7.15 -0.75 -18.45
C TYR A 455 -6.27 0.51 -18.61
N PRO A 456 -5.02 0.49 -18.10
CA PRO A 456 -4.44 -0.54 -17.24
C PRO A 456 -4.95 -0.46 -15.81
N PHE A 457 -5.15 -1.59 -15.15
CA PHE A 457 -5.52 -1.63 -13.73
C PHE A 457 -4.72 -2.67 -12.95
N TYR A 458 -4.56 -2.40 -11.66
CA TYR A 458 -3.83 -3.24 -10.72
C TYR A 458 -4.76 -3.87 -9.70
N VAL A 459 -4.52 -5.15 -9.42
CA VAL A 459 -5.20 -5.91 -8.36
C VAL A 459 -4.14 -6.60 -7.52
N GLY A 460 -4.06 -6.25 -6.24
CA GLY A 460 -3.06 -6.86 -5.36
C GLY A 460 -2.82 -6.12 -4.06
N TRP A 461 -1.78 -6.56 -3.37
CA TRP A 461 -1.33 -5.99 -2.11
C TRP A 461 -0.48 -4.75 -2.33
N ARG A 462 -0.95 -3.63 -1.80
CA ARG A 462 -0.21 -2.37 -1.74
C ARG A 462 0.35 -2.17 -0.35
N ALA A 463 1.67 -2.18 -0.27
CA ALA A 463 2.41 -1.89 0.93
C ALA A 463 2.73 -0.41 1.03
N GLN A 464 2.85 0.11 2.26
CA GLN A 464 3.35 1.46 2.58
C GLN A 464 2.55 2.66 1.99
N LYS A 465 1.50 2.39 1.22
CA LYS A 465 0.67 3.41 0.56
C LYS A 465 -0.42 3.96 1.47
N ASN A 466 -0.94 3.14 2.39
CA ASN A 466 -2.06 3.52 3.23
C ASN A 466 -1.62 3.71 4.67
N THR A 467 -2.31 4.59 5.37
CA THR A 467 -2.23 4.74 6.81
C THR A 467 -3.43 4.07 7.48
N GLY A 468 -3.17 3.47 8.64
CA GLY A 468 -4.12 2.73 9.42
C GLY A 468 -3.81 2.72 10.91
N CYS A 469 -4.49 1.84 11.63
CA CYS A 469 -4.43 1.72 13.08
C CYS A 469 -4.57 0.25 13.50
N TYR A 470 -4.07 -0.10 14.69
CA TYR A 470 -4.40 -1.39 15.30
C TYR A 470 -5.85 -1.44 15.79
N VAL A 471 -6.56 -2.53 15.52
CA VAL A 471 -7.96 -2.74 15.94
C VAL A 471 -8.12 -2.59 17.45
N PHE A 472 -7.20 -3.17 18.23
CA PHE A 472 -7.22 -3.05 19.69
C PHE A 472 -7.07 -1.61 20.16
N ALA A 473 -6.20 -0.83 19.51
CA ALA A 473 -6.01 0.56 19.85
C ALA A 473 -7.20 1.44 19.44
N ALA A 474 -7.85 1.14 18.31
CA ALA A 474 -9.10 1.78 17.91
C ALA A 474 -10.21 1.55 18.95
N ALA A 475 -10.34 0.33 19.48
CA ALA A 475 -11.27 0.04 20.58
C ALA A 475 -10.95 0.84 21.84
N ILE A 476 -9.67 0.95 22.22
CA ILE A 476 -9.23 1.79 23.35
C ILE A 476 -9.59 3.26 23.11
N PHE A 477 -9.37 3.79 21.90
CA PHE A 477 -9.70 5.18 21.58
C PHE A 477 -11.20 5.47 21.72
N ILE A 478 -12.05 4.55 21.27
CA ILE A 478 -13.51 4.69 21.44
C ILE A 478 -13.88 4.71 22.93
N ILE A 479 -13.39 3.74 23.71
CA ILE A 479 -13.69 3.63 25.15
C ILE A 479 -13.20 4.87 25.90
N LEU A 480 -11.95 5.29 25.67
CA LEU A 480 -11.34 6.43 26.35
C LEU A 480 -12.00 7.75 25.94
N GLY A 481 -12.37 7.89 24.66
CA GLY A 481 -13.08 9.06 24.17
C GLY A 481 -14.49 9.19 24.74
N LEU A 482 -15.25 8.10 24.81
CA LEU A 482 -16.55 8.07 25.48
C LEU A 482 -16.43 8.39 26.98
N PHE A 483 -15.42 7.82 27.65
CA PHE A 483 -15.13 8.12 29.05
C PHE A 483 -14.84 9.61 29.28
N ALA A 484 -14.07 10.25 28.40
CA ALA A 484 -13.78 11.68 28.48
C ALA A 484 -15.06 12.54 28.33
N VAL A 485 -15.92 12.21 27.35
CA VAL A 485 -17.19 12.92 27.14
C VAL A 485 -18.13 12.75 28.34
N LEU A 486 -18.24 11.53 28.88
CA LEU A 486 -19.04 11.27 30.09
C LEU A 486 -18.49 12.02 31.31
N THR A 487 -17.17 12.12 31.43
CA THR A 487 -16.51 12.87 32.50
C THR A 487 -16.84 14.37 32.41
N ALA A 488 -16.85 14.94 31.21
CA ALA A 488 -17.27 16.33 30.99
C ALA A 488 -18.74 16.54 31.39
N ALA A 489 -19.63 15.63 31.00
CA ALA A 489 -21.05 15.68 31.39
C ALA A 489 -21.24 15.55 32.91
N PHE A 490 -20.47 14.66 33.56
CA PHE A 490 -20.52 14.49 35.01
C PHE A 490 -20.01 15.72 35.76
N ARG A 491 -18.98 16.42 35.26
CA ARG A 491 -18.53 17.71 35.83
C ARG A 491 -19.62 18.78 35.73
N LEU A 492 -20.31 18.87 34.60
CA LEU A 492 -21.44 19.79 34.43
C LEU A 492 -22.58 19.47 35.41
N TRP A 493 -22.85 18.18 35.65
CA TRP A 493 -23.86 17.73 36.61
C TRP A 493 -23.47 18.05 38.06
N LEU A 494 -22.21 17.81 38.45
CA LEU A 494 -21.70 18.13 39.78
C LEU A 494 -21.77 19.63 40.09
N GLY A 495 -21.50 20.48 39.08
CA GLY A 495 -21.46 21.93 39.24
C GLY A 495 -20.18 22.41 39.96
N PRO A 496 -20.02 23.73 40.12
CA PRO A 496 -18.79 24.31 40.65
C PRO A 496 -18.62 24.01 42.15
N PRO A 497 -17.40 23.65 42.62
CA PRO A 497 -17.12 23.45 44.04
C PRO A 497 -17.25 24.76 44.82
N THR A 498 -17.67 24.67 46.08
CA THR A 498 -17.75 25.84 46.99
C THR A 498 -16.38 26.22 47.53
N LEU A 499 -15.52 25.23 47.80
CA LEU A 499 -14.13 25.40 48.19
C LEU A 499 -13.23 25.13 46.99
N THR A 500 -12.51 26.16 46.54
CA THR A 500 -11.46 26.03 45.50
C THR A 500 -10.08 26.11 46.14
N SER A 501 -9.06 25.58 45.46
CA SER A 501 -7.66 25.74 45.87
C SER A 501 -7.26 27.21 46.16
N TRP A 502 -7.75 28.15 45.35
CA TRP A 502 -7.55 29.60 45.54
C TRP A 502 -8.24 30.13 46.80
N MET A 503 -9.53 29.84 46.99
CA MET A 503 -10.26 30.26 48.19
C MET A 503 -9.64 29.64 49.45
N GLY A 504 -9.21 28.39 49.35
CA GLY A 504 -8.51 27.67 50.39
C GLY A 504 -7.15 28.27 50.77
N GLN A 505 -6.43 28.95 49.89
CA GLN A 505 -5.19 29.65 50.25
C GLN A 505 -5.48 31.00 50.91
N HIS A 506 -6.49 31.73 50.41
CA HIS A 506 -6.88 33.04 50.97
C HIS A 506 -7.51 32.96 52.35
N VAL A 507 -8.33 31.94 52.62
CA VAL A 507 -8.89 31.70 53.96
C VAL A 507 -7.78 31.45 54.99
N TYR A 508 -6.70 30.76 54.61
CA TYR A 508 -5.56 30.51 55.47
C TYR A 508 -4.81 31.81 55.79
N LEU A 509 -4.48 32.60 54.76
CA LEU A 509 -3.75 33.87 54.90
C LEU A 509 -4.52 34.91 55.73
N ALA A 510 -5.85 34.95 55.57
CA ALA A 510 -6.70 35.86 56.33
C ALA A 510 -6.77 35.50 57.83
N GLN A 511 -6.70 34.21 58.18
CA GLN A 511 -6.85 33.76 59.57
C GLN A 511 -5.56 33.74 60.38
N THR A 512 -4.41 33.55 59.76
CA THR A 512 -3.13 33.53 60.48
C THR A 512 -2.61 34.92 60.88
N ASN A 513 -3.41 36.00 60.74
CA ASN A 513 -2.99 37.41 60.92
C ASN A 513 -1.64 37.73 60.23
N ALA A 514 -1.39 37.04 59.12
CA ALA A 514 -0.11 37.02 58.42
C ALA A 514 0.06 38.17 57.42
N MET A 515 -0.80 39.19 57.49
CA MET A 515 -0.65 40.44 56.73
C MET A 515 0.41 41.38 57.33
N ASN A 516 0.93 41.10 58.53
CA ASN A 516 2.21 41.66 58.95
C ASN A 516 3.33 40.74 58.45
N LEU A 517 4.03 41.21 57.42
CA LEU A 517 5.17 40.55 56.76
C LEU A 517 6.17 40.01 57.79
N SER A 518 6.14 38.71 58.05
CA SER A 518 7.28 37.95 58.54
C SER A 518 7.63 36.87 57.51
N ASP A 519 8.91 36.60 57.31
CA ASP A 519 9.41 35.67 56.27
C ASP A 519 8.80 34.25 56.33
N LYS A 520 8.23 33.86 57.48
CA LYS A 520 7.57 32.56 57.68
C LYS A 520 6.18 32.47 57.02
N SER A 521 5.41 33.56 56.94
CA SER A 521 4.10 33.52 56.28
C SER A 521 4.20 33.64 54.76
N ALA A 522 5.23 34.35 54.27
CA ALA A 522 5.54 34.44 52.84
C ALA A 522 5.91 33.08 52.24
N GLY A 523 6.61 32.22 52.99
CA GLY A 523 6.99 30.87 52.55
C GLY A 523 5.81 29.90 52.34
N LEU A 524 4.73 30.04 53.12
CA LEU A 524 3.50 29.27 52.95
C LEU A 524 2.56 29.86 51.89
N ALA A 525 2.46 31.21 51.81
CA ALA A 525 1.72 31.90 50.75
C ALA A 525 2.27 31.59 49.35
N THR A 526 3.58 31.35 49.26
CA THR A 526 4.28 30.94 48.04
C THR A 526 4.25 29.42 47.79
N GLY A 527 3.68 28.63 48.72
CA GLY A 527 3.58 27.18 48.62
C GLY A 527 4.88 26.42 48.87
N HIS A 528 5.93 27.08 49.36
CA HIS A 528 7.26 26.48 49.61
C HIS A 528 7.48 25.97 51.04
N GLN A 529 6.49 26.08 51.92
CA GLN A 529 6.51 25.57 53.30
C GLN A 529 5.29 24.68 53.60
N VAL A 530 5.45 23.73 54.54
CA VAL A 530 4.41 22.77 54.96
C VAL A 530 3.35 23.48 55.78
N ALA A 531 2.08 23.15 55.55
CA ALA A 531 1.02 23.50 56.51
C ALA A 531 1.19 22.67 57.79
N ASP A 532 1.49 23.34 58.90
CA ASP A 532 1.75 22.70 60.19
C ASP A 532 0.58 21.81 60.65
N PRO A 533 0.85 20.65 61.26
CA PRO A 533 -0.21 19.83 61.84
C PRO A 533 -0.93 20.62 62.94
N GLY A 534 -2.27 20.58 62.96
CA GLY A 534 -3.07 21.23 64.00
C GLY A 534 -3.67 22.60 63.64
N ILE A 535 -3.56 23.06 62.38
CA ILE A 535 -4.22 24.31 61.90
C ILE A 535 -5.75 24.30 62.15
N GLY A 536 -6.34 23.11 62.30
CA GLY A 536 -7.73 22.92 62.69
C GLY A 536 -8.61 22.47 61.53
N LYS A 537 -9.93 22.49 61.76
CA LYS A 537 -10.91 21.97 60.79
C LYS A 537 -11.69 23.10 60.12
N LEU A 538 -11.70 23.10 58.80
CA LEU A 538 -12.48 24.03 58.00
C LEU A 538 -13.95 23.57 57.94
N ARG A 539 -14.86 24.50 58.24
CA ARG A 539 -16.31 24.30 58.09
C ARG A 539 -16.93 25.44 57.28
N LEU A 540 -17.76 25.09 56.31
CA LEU A 540 -18.52 26.04 55.48
C LEU A 540 -20.02 25.85 55.76
N SER A 541 -20.69 26.91 56.25
CA SER A 541 -22.15 26.87 56.50
C SER A 541 -22.93 26.87 55.19
N THR A 542 -23.98 26.05 55.11
CA THR A 542 -24.87 25.96 53.95
C THR A 542 -26.34 26.14 54.36
N LYS A 543 -26.77 27.37 54.67
CA LYS A 543 -28.14 27.87 54.45
C LYS A 543 -28.32 29.31 54.95
N GLY A 544 -29.15 30.06 54.23
CA GLY A 544 -29.52 31.45 54.48
C GLY A 544 -30.57 31.65 55.58
N GLU A 545 -30.30 31.21 56.79
CA GLU A 545 -30.86 31.80 58.01
C GLU A 545 -29.66 32.20 58.87
N GLN A 546 -29.57 33.49 59.24
CA GLN A 546 -28.42 34.18 59.89
C GLN A 546 -27.34 34.75 58.95
N ALA A 547 -27.76 35.39 57.86
CA ALA A 547 -26.88 36.14 56.97
C ALA A 547 -26.29 37.45 57.56
N GLU A 548 -26.52 37.79 58.83
CA GLU A 548 -25.93 39.00 59.44
C GLU A 548 -25.14 38.78 60.73
N THR A 549 -25.06 37.56 61.28
CA THR A 549 -24.29 37.34 62.53
C THR A 549 -23.40 36.10 62.56
N ASP A 550 -23.49 35.15 61.61
CA ASP A 550 -22.73 33.89 61.69
C ASP A 550 -21.94 33.52 60.42
N ALA A 551 -21.40 34.52 59.71
CA ALA A 551 -20.20 34.30 58.88
C ALA A 551 -18.93 34.20 59.77
N ILE A 552 -19.03 33.54 60.92
CA ILE A 552 -17.88 33.21 61.76
C ILE A 552 -17.36 31.89 61.24
N LEU A 553 -16.20 31.94 60.57
CA LEU A 553 -15.32 30.79 60.43
C LEU A 553 -14.96 30.29 61.84
N GLN A 554 -15.77 29.41 62.43
CA GLN A 554 -15.42 28.74 63.68
C GLN A 554 -14.41 27.63 63.38
N LEU A 555 -13.13 28.01 63.33
CA LEU A 555 -12.04 27.10 63.63
C LEU A 555 -12.12 26.79 65.13
N ASN A 556 -12.81 25.70 65.49
CA ASN A 556 -12.62 25.13 66.82
C ASN A 556 -11.19 24.56 66.88
N VAL A 557 -10.25 25.39 67.30
CA VAL A 557 -8.97 24.94 67.86
C VAL A 557 -9.32 24.25 69.18
N LEU A 558 -9.70 22.98 69.10
CA LEU A 558 -9.72 22.13 70.27
C LEU A 558 -8.25 21.90 70.65
N ALA A 559 -7.79 22.65 71.65
CA ALA A 559 -6.59 22.31 72.36
C ALA A 559 -6.79 20.94 73.03
N SER A 560 -5.99 19.97 72.62
CA SER A 560 -5.58 18.84 73.45
C SER A 560 -4.16 18.46 73.08
#